data_AF-A0A2T1BZE4-F1
#
_entry.id   AF-A0A2T1BZE4-F1
#
_cell.length_a   1.000
_cell.length_b   1.000
_cell.length_c   1.000
_cell.angle_alpha   90.00
_cell.angle_beta   90.00
_cell.angle_gamma   90.00
#
_symmetry.space_group_name_H-M   'P 1'
#
loop_
_entity.id
_entity.type
_entity.pdbx_description
1 polymer ?
#
loop_
_entity_poly.entity_id
_entity_poly.type
_entity_poly.pdbx_seq_one_letter_code
_entity_poly.pdbx_strand_id
1 'polypeptide(L)'
;MVWDCWFYCLKCEARWASHTLNFFGVASPEEWEGLWTKELVYFRKSEAFPSSFGDLTAWLRRGEIEAADIPCATYDANKFREVLEQIRALTVEPPEVFQPKVVHLCASSGVAVVFVPQLPKTRTCGATRWLNPNKALIQLSLRYKTDDHLWFSFYHEAGHILLHGKRDVFIEEQGVRDPLEQEKEQEANEFATTMLIKPADLKRFLASGQRLSKARIEQFATVIGIAPGIVVGRLQHDGVLPNSHCNDLKQRFEWVD
;
A
#
# COMPACT_ATOMS: atom_id res chain seq x y z
N MET A 1 26.21 -3.12 7.39
CA MET A 1 27.31 -2.86 6.43
C MET A 1 26.80 -2.60 5.00
N VAL A 2 25.55 -2.17 4.79
CA VAL A 2 25.00 -1.77 3.47
C VAL A 2 24.73 -0.25 3.40
N TRP A 3 25.04 0.49 4.48
CA TRP A 3 24.80 1.93 4.58
C TRP A 3 26.05 2.80 4.34
N ASP A 4 27.23 2.21 4.11
CA ASP A 4 28.48 2.96 3.94
C ASP A 4 28.94 3.09 2.48
N CYS A 5 28.32 2.41 1.51
CA CYS A 5 28.77 2.44 0.11
C CYS A 5 28.03 3.42 -0.82
N TRP A 6 26.99 4.14 -0.36
CA TRP A 6 26.29 5.13 -1.19
C TRP A 6 26.77 6.58 -0.98
N PHE A 7 27.60 6.85 0.03
CA PHE A 7 28.05 8.21 0.38
C PHE A 7 29.54 8.49 0.09
N TYR A 8 30.31 7.52 -0.40
CA TYR A 8 31.76 7.66 -0.57
C TYR A 8 32.22 7.87 -2.02
N CYS A 9 31.65 8.87 -2.70
CA CYS A 9 32.44 9.70 -3.60
C CYS A 9 31.63 10.93 -4.01
N LEU A 10 32.26 12.11 -4.05
CA LEU A 10 31.83 13.38 -4.67
C LEU A 10 31.50 14.52 -3.68
N LYS A 11 32.58 15.16 -3.23
CA LYS A 11 32.64 16.45 -2.52
C LYS A 11 32.33 17.64 -3.44
N CYS A 12 31.11 17.76 -3.96
CA CYS A 12 30.69 18.97 -4.66
C CYS A 12 29.18 19.20 -4.46
N GLU A 13 28.80 20.16 -3.60
CA GLU A 13 27.40 20.49 -3.28
C GLU A 13 26.55 20.76 -4.54
N ALA A 14 27.14 21.36 -5.58
CA ALA A 14 26.47 21.60 -6.86
C ALA A 14 26.09 20.30 -7.61
N ARG A 15 26.89 19.22 -7.49
CA ARG A 15 26.56 17.92 -8.08
C ARG A 15 25.42 17.23 -7.33
N TRP A 16 25.40 17.34 -6.00
CA TRP A 16 24.29 16.84 -5.17
C TRP A 16 22.98 17.56 -5.49
N ALA A 17 23.02 18.88 -5.61
CA ALA A 17 21.84 19.66 -6.00
C ALA A 17 21.30 19.21 -7.36
N SER A 18 22.15 19.07 -8.38
CA SER A 18 21.73 18.62 -9.72
C SER A 18 21.17 17.20 -9.72
N HIS A 19 21.77 16.26 -9.00
CA HIS A 19 21.28 14.88 -8.92
C HIS A 19 19.91 14.80 -8.24
N THR A 20 19.70 15.55 -7.15
CA THR A 20 18.42 15.61 -6.45
C THR A 20 17.33 16.23 -7.33
N LEU A 21 17.63 17.34 -8.00
CA LEU A 21 16.70 17.98 -8.93
C LEU A 21 16.32 17.05 -10.10
N ASN A 22 17.30 16.35 -10.69
CA ASN A 22 17.07 15.35 -11.72
C ASN A 22 16.21 14.18 -11.22
N PHE A 23 16.44 13.71 -9.99
CA PHE A 23 15.63 12.66 -9.37
C PHE A 23 14.17 13.09 -9.28
N PHE A 24 13.90 14.31 -8.84
CA PHE A 24 12.55 14.87 -8.77
C PHE A 24 11.98 15.34 -10.11
N GLY A 25 12.81 15.43 -11.16
CA GLY A 25 12.40 15.92 -12.47
C GLY A 25 12.07 17.41 -12.50
N VAL A 26 12.70 18.21 -11.63
CA VAL A 26 12.47 19.66 -11.50
C VAL A 26 13.74 20.45 -11.80
N ALA A 27 13.59 21.72 -12.17
CA ALA A 27 14.68 22.62 -12.45
C ALA A 27 15.19 23.37 -11.21
N SER A 28 14.38 23.49 -10.14
CA SER A 28 14.79 24.17 -8.90
C SER A 28 14.06 23.65 -7.65
N PRO A 29 14.59 23.93 -6.43
CA PRO A 29 13.92 23.59 -5.17
C PRO A 29 12.54 24.25 -5.02
N GLU A 30 12.36 25.48 -5.54
CA GLU A 30 11.08 26.19 -5.52
C GLU A 30 10.03 25.50 -6.40
N GLU A 31 10.46 24.95 -7.53
CA GLU A 31 9.59 24.13 -8.38
C GLU A 31 9.19 22.82 -7.70
N TRP A 32 10.15 22.15 -7.05
CA TRP A 32 9.86 20.96 -6.23
C TRP A 32 8.84 21.28 -5.13
N GLU A 33 9.07 22.35 -4.36
CA GLU A 33 8.16 22.76 -3.30
C GLU A 33 6.78 23.10 -3.88
N GLY A 34 6.71 23.84 -5.00
CA GLY A 34 5.46 24.20 -5.64
C GLY A 34 4.64 23.01 -6.15
N LEU A 35 5.29 22.06 -6.85
CA LEU A 35 4.64 20.87 -7.39
C LEU A 35 4.12 19.96 -6.28
N TRP A 36 5.01 19.54 -5.38
CA TRP A 36 4.68 18.55 -4.37
C TRP A 36 3.79 19.10 -3.27
N THR A 37 3.85 20.40 -3.00
CA THR A 37 2.89 21.05 -2.08
C THR A 37 1.48 21.08 -2.66
N LYS A 38 1.35 21.25 -3.97
CA LYS A 38 0.05 21.23 -4.65
C LYS A 38 -0.51 19.81 -4.75
N GLU A 39 0.33 18.80 -4.88
CA GLU A 39 -0.11 17.40 -4.86
C GLU A 39 -0.43 16.92 -3.44
N LEU A 40 0.31 17.42 -2.45
CA LEU A 40 0.22 17.02 -1.05
C LEU A 40 -0.44 18.11 -0.17
N VAL A 41 -1.50 18.75 -0.66
CA VAL A 41 -2.20 19.86 0.03
C VAL A 41 -2.56 19.50 1.49
N TYR A 42 -2.75 18.22 1.79
CA TYR A 42 -3.05 17.71 3.12
C TYR A 42 -1.85 17.61 4.05
N PHE A 43 -0.64 17.36 3.54
CA PHE A 43 0.58 17.35 4.35
C PHE A 43 0.80 18.73 5.01
N ARG A 44 0.25 19.79 4.38
CA ARG A 44 0.23 21.14 4.95
C ARG A 44 -0.62 21.33 6.21
N LYS A 45 -1.44 20.35 6.60
CA LYS A 45 -2.33 20.47 7.77
C LYS A 45 -1.84 19.69 8.98
N SER A 46 -0.80 18.85 8.83
CA SER A 46 -0.19 18.12 9.94
C SER A 46 0.96 18.93 10.55
N GLU A 47 1.07 18.97 11.88
CA GLU A 47 2.12 19.75 12.58
C GLU A 47 3.57 19.20 12.37
N ALA A 48 3.77 18.12 11.61
CA ALA A 48 5.04 17.41 11.47
C ALA A 48 5.95 17.89 10.30
N PHE A 49 5.79 19.14 9.88
CA PHE A 49 6.05 19.63 8.52
C PHE A 49 7.41 19.36 7.83
N PRO A 50 8.61 19.69 8.36
CA PRO A 50 9.78 19.78 7.47
C PRO A 50 10.44 18.43 7.22
N SER A 51 10.55 17.61 8.26
CA SER A 51 11.45 16.45 8.24
C SER A 51 10.85 15.21 7.59
N SER A 52 9.52 15.15 7.42
CA SER A 52 8.81 14.06 6.76
C SER A 52 8.39 14.40 5.32
N PHE A 53 8.27 15.69 4.95
CA PHE A 53 7.85 16.09 3.60
C PHE A 53 8.90 15.72 2.53
N GLY A 54 10.17 15.99 2.81
CA GLY A 54 11.27 15.57 1.93
C GLY A 54 11.32 14.04 1.74
N ASP A 55 11.22 13.30 2.84
CA ASP A 55 11.21 11.83 2.81
C ASP A 55 9.97 11.28 2.11
N LEU A 56 8.79 11.87 2.32
CA LEU A 56 7.55 11.42 1.68
C LEU A 56 7.60 11.66 0.17
N THR A 57 7.93 12.88 -0.25
CA THR A 57 8.02 13.21 -1.68
C THR A 57 9.11 12.38 -2.36
N ALA A 58 10.23 12.09 -1.69
CA ALA A 58 11.25 11.20 -2.22
C ALA A 58 10.72 9.76 -2.38
N TRP A 59 10.01 9.25 -1.39
CA TRP A 59 9.40 7.92 -1.44
C TRP A 59 8.36 7.85 -2.56
N LEU A 60 7.46 8.82 -2.67
CA LEU A 60 6.48 8.92 -3.76
C LEU A 60 7.19 8.98 -5.11
N ARG A 61 8.15 9.89 -5.28
CA ARG A 61 8.89 10.01 -6.54
C ARG A 61 9.57 8.69 -6.94
N ARG A 62 10.11 7.95 -5.97
CA ARG A 62 10.72 6.65 -6.23
C ARG A 62 9.73 5.66 -6.85
N GLY A 63 8.53 5.54 -6.30
CA GLY A 63 7.51 4.65 -6.88
C GLY A 63 6.99 5.14 -8.23
N GLU A 64 7.03 6.44 -8.49
CA GLU A 64 6.75 7.04 -9.81
C GLU A 64 7.74 6.55 -10.87
N ILE A 65 9.03 6.60 -10.54
CA ILE A 65 10.12 6.16 -11.41
C ILE A 65 10.02 4.65 -11.67
N GLU A 66 9.86 3.85 -10.61
CA GLU A 66 9.73 2.38 -10.77
C GLU A 66 8.47 2.01 -11.55
N ALA A 67 7.36 2.72 -11.34
CA ALA A 67 6.13 2.48 -12.08
C ALA A 67 6.25 2.84 -13.55
N ALA A 68 7.08 3.82 -13.92
CA ALA A 68 7.29 4.21 -15.32
C ALA A 68 7.81 3.04 -16.17
N ASP A 69 8.66 2.19 -15.58
CA ASP A 69 9.26 1.03 -16.24
C ASP A 69 8.31 -0.18 -16.36
N ILE A 70 7.13 -0.15 -15.73
CA ILE A 70 6.13 -1.21 -15.81
C ILE A 70 5.19 -0.94 -17.00
N PRO A 71 5.23 -1.74 -18.09
CA PRO A 71 4.27 -1.58 -19.18
C PRO A 71 2.89 -2.00 -18.69
N CYS A 72 1.90 -1.12 -18.86
CA CYS A 72 0.53 -1.38 -18.46
C CYS A 72 -0.43 -1.27 -19.66
N ALA A 73 -1.50 -2.06 -19.64
CA ALA A 73 -2.64 -1.84 -20.51
C ALA A 73 -3.34 -0.51 -20.17
N THR A 74 -4.29 -0.08 -21.00
CA THR A 74 -5.21 1.00 -20.61
C THR A 74 -6.05 0.55 -19.42
N TYR A 75 -6.19 1.43 -18.43
CA TYR A 75 -6.99 1.14 -17.25
C TYR A 75 -8.41 0.72 -17.58
N ASP A 76 -8.80 -0.41 -17.02
CA ASP A 76 -10.15 -0.97 -17.11
C ASP A 76 -10.60 -1.40 -15.71
N ALA A 77 -11.62 -0.70 -15.18
CA ALA A 77 -12.14 -0.93 -13.83
C ALA A 77 -12.78 -2.32 -13.67
N ASN A 78 -13.44 -2.85 -14.71
CA ASN A 78 -14.06 -4.17 -14.63
C ASN A 78 -12.99 -5.25 -14.62
N LYS A 79 -12.01 -5.14 -15.51
CA LYS A 79 -10.86 -6.05 -15.52
C LYS A 79 -10.06 -5.97 -14.22
N PHE A 80 -9.91 -4.78 -13.64
CA PHE A 80 -9.20 -4.63 -12.37
C PHE A 80 -9.94 -5.35 -11.23
N ARG A 81 -11.28 -5.27 -11.17
CA ARG A 81 -12.06 -6.06 -10.19
C ARG A 81 -11.85 -7.57 -10.36
N GLU A 82 -11.86 -8.07 -11.59
CA GLU A 82 -11.58 -9.49 -11.88
C GLU A 82 -10.16 -9.91 -11.47
N VAL A 83 -9.18 -9.04 -11.71
CA VAL A 83 -7.79 -9.22 -11.28
C VAL A 83 -7.69 -9.28 -9.75
N LEU A 84 -8.41 -8.42 -9.02
CA LEU A 84 -8.40 -8.41 -7.56
C LEU A 84 -8.96 -9.69 -6.95
N GLU A 85 -9.96 -10.31 -7.58
CA GLU A 85 -10.47 -11.63 -7.17
C GLU A 85 -9.42 -12.73 -7.37
N GLN A 86 -8.64 -12.66 -8.47
CA GLN A 86 -7.54 -13.61 -8.70
C GLN A 86 -6.40 -13.43 -7.70
N ILE A 87 -6.03 -12.18 -7.40
CA ILE A 87 -4.97 -11.83 -6.44
C ILE A 87 -5.33 -12.32 -5.03
N ARG A 88 -6.62 -12.38 -4.69
CA ARG A 88 -7.07 -12.84 -3.36
C ARG A 88 -6.57 -14.25 -3.05
N ALA A 89 -6.54 -15.13 -4.06
CA ALA A 89 -6.03 -16.48 -3.93
C ALA A 89 -4.49 -16.54 -3.80
N LEU A 90 -3.77 -15.49 -4.19
CA LEU A 90 -2.31 -15.41 -4.05
C LEU A 90 -1.87 -15.08 -2.61
N THR A 91 -2.80 -14.76 -1.72
CA THR A 91 -2.47 -14.40 -0.33
C THR A 91 -1.75 -15.52 0.42
N VAL A 92 -1.98 -16.78 0.04
CA VAL A 92 -1.34 -17.97 0.64
C VAL A 92 0.03 -18.29 0.05
N GLU A 93 0.40 -17.65 -1.05
CA GLU A 93 1.64 -17.92 -1.76
C GLU A 93 2.80 -17.15 -1.10
N PRO A 94 4.05 -17.63 -1.24
CA PRO A 94 5.22 -16.89 -0.74
C PRO A 94 5.54 -15.67 -1.64
N PRO A 95 6.30 -14.67 -1.13
CA PRO A 95 6.64 -13.44 -1.86
C PRO A 95 7.20 -13.64 -3.26
N GLU A 96 8.07 -14.62 -3.44
CA GLU A 96 8.73 -14.94 -4.71
C GLU A 96 7.71 -15.37 -5.78
N VAL A 97 6.53 -15.81 -5.35
CA VAL A 97 5.44 -16.24 -6.21
C VAL A 97 4.37 -15.14 -6.36
N PHE A 98 3.86 -14.57 -5.28
CA PHE A 98 2.76 -13.61 -5.39
C PHE A 98 3.22 -12.28 -5.96
N GLN A 99 4.40 -11.77 -5.58
CA GLN A 99 4.84 -10.44 -5.95
C GLN A 99 4.89 -10.24 -7.48
N PRO A 100 5.60 -11.07 -8.27
CA PRO A 100 5.61 -10.90 -9.73
C PRO A 100 4.22 -11.10 -10.35
N LYS A 101 3.39 -12.00 -9.80
CA LYS A 101 2.02 -12.24 -10.29
C LYS A 101 1.12 -11.03 -10.04
N VAL A 102 1.17 -10.42 -8.87
CA VAL A 102 0.39 -9.21 -8.54
C VAL A 102 0.76 -8.08 -9.49
N VAL A 103 2.06 -7.83 -9.69
CA VAL A 103 2.54 -6.80 -10.63
C VAL A 103 2.00 -7.07 -12.04
N HIS A 104 2.14 -8.31 -12.53
CA HIS A 104 1.69 -8.68 -13.87
C HIS A 104 0.17 -8.56 -14.06
N LEU A 105 -0.61 -9.09 -13.12
CA LEU A 105 -2.07 -9.09 -13.19
C LEU A 105 -2.62 -7.67 -13.16
N CYS A 106 -2.15 -6.83 -12.22
CA CYS A 106 -2.55 -5.42 -12.12
C CYS A 106 -2.14 -4.62 -13.37
N ALA A 107 -0.92 -4.86 -13.89
CA ALA A 107 -0.47 -4.17 -15.11
C ALA A 107 -1.38 -4.49 -16.30
N SER A 108 -1.93 -5.70 -16.36
CA SER A 108 -2.89 -6.11 -17.39
C SER A 108 -4.21 -5.33 -17.36
N SER A 109 -4.56 -4.71 -16.23
CA SER A 109 -5.75 -3.86 -16.04
C SER A 109 -5.41 -2.36 -15.91
N GLY A 110 -4.18 -1.96 -16.27
CA GLY A 110 -3.74 -0.56 -16.23
C GLY A 110 -3.36 -0.03 -14.86
N VAL A 111 -2.99 -0.90 -13.92
CA VAL A 111 -2.53 -0.53 -12.58
C VAL A 111 -1.08 -0.99 -12.39
N ALA A 112 -0.14 -0.06 -12.23
CA ALA A 112 1.21 -0.39 -11.82
C ALA A 112 1.24 -0.62 -10.31
N VAL A 113 1.85 -1.72 -9.86
CA VAL A 113 2.09 -1.99 -8.43
C VAL A 113 3.58 -1.98 -8.20
N VAL A 114 4.04 -1.19 -7.24
CA VAL A 114 5.45 -1.10 -6.86
C VAL A 114 5.61 -1.30 -5.36
N PHE A 115 6.72 -1.94 -4.98
CA PHE A 115 7.07 -2.23 -3.59
C PHE A 115 8.32 -1.42 -3.26
N VAL A 116 8.15 -0.30 -2.55
CA VAL A 116 9.23 0.66 -2.27
C VAL A 116 9.44 0.73 -0.76
N PRO A 117 10.62 0.36 -0.22
CA PRO A 117 10.90 0.45 1.22
C PRO A 117 10.56 1.83 1.78
N GLN A 118 9.86 1.88 2.92
CA GLN A 118 9.58 3.14 3.60
C GLN A 118 10.89 3.89 3.91
N LEU A 119 10.86 5.22 3.78
CA LEU A 119 11.89 6.06 4.37
C LEU A 119 11.59 6.25 5.87
N PRO A 120 12.60 6.43 6.73
CA PRO A 120 12.44 6.35 8.19
C PRO A 120 11.34 7.23 8.80
N LYS A 121 10.93 8.31 8.12
CA LYS A 121 9.95 9.29 8.62
C LYS A 121 8.63 9.33 7.85
N THR A 122 8.40 8.49 6.85
CA THR A 122 7.18 8.59 6.03
C THR A 122 5.96 8.03 6.73
N ARG A 123 6.10 7.01 7.61
CA ARG A 123 4.96 6.42 8.36
C ARG A 123 3.74 6.11 7.46
N THR A 124 3.95 5.71 6.21
CA THR A 124 2.92 5.31 5.25
C THR A 124 2.98 3.81 5.02
N CYS A 125 1.84 3.13 4.89
CA CYS A 125 1.82 1.71 4.46
C CYS A 125 1.58 1.60 2.95
N GLY A 126 0.78 2.51 2.39
CA GLY A 126 0.49 2.61 0.96
C GLY A 126 0.27 4.04 0.47
N ALA A 127 0.30 4.19 -0.86
CA ALA A 127 -0.19 5.36 -1.56
C ALA A 127 -0.78 4.98 -2.92
N THR A 128 -1.80 5.71 -3.33
CA THR A 128 -2.50 5.57 -4.61
C THR A 128 -2.54 6.88 -5.36
N ARG A 129 -2.22 6.83 -6.65
CA ARG A 129 -2.37 7.98 -7.55
C ARG A 129 -2.50 7.57 -9.01
N TRP A 130 -2.97 8.50 -9.82
CA TRP A 130 -3.00 8.34 -11.27
C TRP A 130 -1.78 9.00 -11.89
N LEU A 131 -0.95 8.20 -12.58
CA LEU A 131 0.23 8.71 -13.30
C LEU A 131 -0.18 9.44 -14.58
N ASN A 132 -1.28 8.99 -15.18
CA ASN A 132 -1.98 9.63 -16.30
C ASN A 132 -3.42 9.08 -16.35
N PRO A 133 -4.31 9.58 -17.23
CA PRO A 133 -5.71 9.13 -17.27
C PRO A 133 -5.93 7.63 -17.50
N ASN A 134 -4.91 6.92 -17.99
CA ASN A 134 -4.99 5.51 -18.40
C ASN A 134 -4.16 4.58 -17.51
N LYS A 135 -3.40 5.09 -16.54
CA LYS A 135 -2.50 4.29 -15.70
C LYS A 135 -2.54 4.76 -14.26
N ALA A 136 -3.01 3.88 -13.37
CA ALA A 136 -2.96 4.09 -11.93
C ALA A 136 -1.68 3.47 -11.33
N LEU A 137 -1.30 3.93 -10.15
CA LEU A 137 -0.19 3.43 -9.34
C LEU A 137 -0.70 3.06 -7.95
N ILE A 138 -0.37 1.85 -7.50
CA ILE A 138 -0.38 1.43 -6.10
C ILE A 138 1.08 1.29 -5.66
N GLN A 139 1.46 2.02 -4.62
CA GLN A 139 2.80 1.98 -4.05
C GLN A 139 2.74 1.47 -2.61
N LEU A 140 3.44 0.38 -2.32
CA LEU A 140 3.39 -0.31 -1.02
C LEU A 140 4.74 -0.25 -0.31
N SER A 141 4.73 0.04 0.99
CA SER A 141 5.96 0.23 1.77
C SER A 141 6.41 -0.97 2.60
N LEU A 142 5.56 -2.00 2.69
CA LEU A 142 5.68 -3.12 3.64
C LEU A 142 5.82 -2.66 5.11
N ARG A 143 5.21 -1.53 5.48
CA ARG A 143 5.13 -1.11 6.89
C ARG A 143 4.45 -2.21 7.73
N TYR A 144 4.95 -2.42 8.95
CA TYR A 144 4.62 -3.55 9.85
C TYR A 144 5.08 -4.94 9.41
N LYS A 145 5.37 -5.12 8.11
CA LYS A 145 6.02 -6.32 7.56
C LYS A 145 5.26 -7.62 7.82
N THR A 146 3.95 -7.58 7.94
CA THR A 146 3.11 -8.79 8.06
C THR A 146 2.13 -8.90 6.90
N ASP A 147 1.74 -10.14 6.59
CA ASP A 147 0.81 -10.46 5.51
C ASP A 147 -0.55 -9.78 5.67
N ASP A 148 -1.12 -9.77 6.86
CA ASP A 148 -2.39 -9.09 7.14
C ASP A 148 -2.34 -7.59 6.80
N HIS A 149 -1.28 -6.90 7.22
CA HIS A 149 -1.10 -5.48 6.91
C HIS A 149 -0.82 -5.24 5.44
N LEU A 150 0.04 -6.05 4.80
CA LEU A 150 0.33 -5.90 3.37
C LEU A 150 -0.93 -6.04 2.53
N TRP A 151 -1.67 -7.13 2.72
CA TRP A 151 -2.83 -7.42 1.91
C TRP A 151 -3.95 -6.41 2.20
N PHE A 152 -4.14 -6.00 3.45
CA PHE A 152 -5.08 -4.92 3.76
C PHE A 152 -4.73 -3.62 3.03
N SER A 153 -3.49 -3.14 3.14
CA SER A 153 -3.06 -1.92 2.45
C SER A 153 -3.21 -2.05 0.93
N PHE A 154 -2.81 -3.17 0.32
CA PHE A 154 -3.00 -3.38 -1.12
C PHE A 154 -4.47 -3.25 -1.56
N TYR A 155 -5.40 -3.90 -0.86
CA TYR A 155 -6.82 -3.81 -1.22
C TYR A 155 -7.42 -2.44 -0.86
N HIS A 156 -6.93 -1.76 0.17
CA HIS A 156 -7.33 -0.40 0.51
C HIS A 156 -6.97 0.57 -0.63
N GLU A 157 -5.71 0.52 -1.09
CA GLU A 157 -5.24 1.28 -2.25
C GLU A 157 -6.02 0.95 -3.54
N ALA A 158 -6.34 -0.33 -3.75
CA ALA A 158 -7.20 -0.75 -4.85
C ALA A 158 -8.63 -0.18 -4.75
N GLY A 159 -9.15 -0.04 -3.52
CA GLY A 159 -10.43 0.60 -3.23
C GLY A 159 -10.44 2.05 -3.68
N HIS A 160 -9.39 2.81 -3.38
CA HIS A 160 -9.23 4.20 -3.85
C HIS A 160 -9.28 4.31 -5.38
N ILE A 161 -8.60 3.40 -6.10
CA ILE A 161 -8.62 3.39 -7.58
C ILE A 161 -10.04 3.13 -8.13
N LEU A 162 -10.81 2.25 -7.48
CA LEU A 162 -12.10 1.79 -7.98
C LEU A 162 -13.28 2.69 -7.59
N LEU A 163 -13.19 3.34 -6.43
CA LEU A 163 -14.31 4.07 -5.81
C LEU A 163 -14.17 5.58 -5.98
N HIS A 164 -12.96 6.10 -6.15
CA HIS A 164 -12.70 7.55 -6.11
C HIS A 164 -12.15 8.11 -7.43
N GLY A 165 -12.06 9.44 -7.50
CA GLY A 165 -11.77 10.17 -8.72
C GLY A 165 -10.30 10.11 -9.14
N LYS A 166 -10.04 10.15 -10.46
CA LYS A 166 -8.69 10.09 -11.03
C LYS A 166 -7.77 11.28 -10.71
N ARG A 167 -8.30 12.33 -10.07
CA ARG A 167 -7.55 13.54 -9.70
C ARG A 167 -7.05 13.51 -8.27
N ASP A 168 -7.45 12.50 -7.51
CA ASP A 168 -7.14 12.40 -6.11
C ASP A 168 -5.82 11.62 -5.93
N VAL A 169 -4.99 12.09 -5.01
CA VAL A 169 -3.79 11.40 -4.52
C VAL A 169 -4.11 10.97 -3.10
N PHE A 170 -4.07 9.67 -2.83
CA PHE A 170 -4.34 9.09 -1.52
C PHE A 170 -3.06 8.59 -0.90
N ILE A 171 -2.86 8.92 0.36
CA ILE A 171 -1.70 8.51 1.16
C ILE A 171 -2.21 8.08 2.52
N GLU A 172 -1.89 6.84 2.92
CA GLU A 172 -2.30 6.30 4.20
C GLU A 172 -1.52 6.98 5.35
N GLU A 173 -2.09 8.05 5.92
CA GLU A 173 -1.52 8.84 7.02
C GLU A 173 -2.52 9.13 8.15
N GLN A 174 -1.97 9.24 9.36
CA GLN A 174 -2.71 9.63 10.55
C GLN A 174 -2.70 11.16 10.67
N GLY A 175 -3.84 11.81 10.38
CA GLY A 175 -3.98 13.27 10.46
C GLY A 175 -5.42 13.75 10.38
N VAL A 176 -5.64 15.05 10.57
CA VAL A 176 -6.96 15.69 10.45
C VAL A 176 -7.37 15.68 8.97
N ARG A 177 -8.25 14.75 8.62
CA ARG A 177 -8.90 14.68 7.30
C ARG A 177 -10.17 15.51 7.33
N ASP A 178 -10.53 16.12 6.20
CA ASP A 178 -11.87 16.70 6.06
C ASP A 178 -12.92 15.56 6.00
N PRO A 179 -14.21 15.86 6.23
CA PRO A 179 -15.24 14.82 6.27
C PRO A 179 -15.36 13.98 4.99
N LEU A 180 -15.16 14.58 3.81
CA LEU A 180 -15.27 13.87 2.54
C LEU A 180 -14.11 12.87 2.37
N GLU A 181 -12.90 13.26 2.75
CA GLU A 181 -11.76 12.35 2.74
C GLU A 181 -11.90 11.24 3.78
N GLN A 182 -12.51 11.53 4.93
CA GLN A 182 -12.83 10.50 5.92
C GLN A 182 -13.85 9.48 5.37
N GLU A 183 -14.85 9.93 4.62
CA GLU A 183 -15.80 9.03 3.94
C GLU A 183 -15.09 8.14 2.92
N LYS A 184 -14.24 8.72 2.05
CA LYS A 184 -13.46 7.95 1.07
C LYS A 184 -12.58 6.89 1.73
N GLU A 185 -11.91 7.24 2.82
CA GLU A 185 -11.05 6.32 3.56
C GLU A 185 -11.85 5.20 4.24
N GLN A 186 -13.05 5.51 4.72
CA GLN A 186 -13.97 4.50 5.23
C GLN A 186 -14.45 3.54 4.11
N GLU A 187 -14.76 4.07 2.93
CA GLU A 187 -15.14 3.26 1.77
C GLU A 187 -14.00 2.35 1.31
N ALA A 188 -12.76 2.86 1.25
CA ALA A 188 -11.57 2.08 0.91
C ALA A 188 -11.30 0.98 1.95
N ASN A 189 -11.46 1.29 3.24
CA ASN A 189 -11.40 0.31 4.31
C ASN A 189 -12.48 -0.78 4.15
N GLU A 190 -13.73 -0.40 3.92
CA GLU A 190 -14.84 -1.35 3.73
C GLU A 190 -14.66 -2.21 2.48
N PHE A 191 -14.10 -1.64 1.42
CA PHE A 191 -13.73 -2.37 0.22
C PHE A 191 -12.67 -3.44 0.54
N ALA A 192 -11.59 -3.06 1.23
CA ALA A 192 -10.52 -3.97 1.58
C ALA A 192 -10.99 -5.11 2.49
N THR A 193 -11.76 -4.78 3.53
CA THR A 193 -12.31 -5.73 4.48
C THR A 193 -13.22 -6.75 3.78
N THR A 194 -14.07 -6.29 2.86
CA THR A 194 -15.06 -7.14 2.15
C THR A 194 -14.41 -8.01 1.08
N MET A 195 -13.42 -7.48 0.33
CA MET A 195 -12.70 -8.24 -0.68
C MET A 195 -11.92 -9.39 -0.05
N LEU A 196 -11.19 -9.14 1.04
CA LEU A 196 -10.40 -10.17 1.71
C LEU A 196 -11.29 -11.24 2.36
N ILE A 197 -12.30 -10.81 3.13
CA ILE A 197 -13.22 -11.72 3.83
C ILE A 197 -14.65 -11.25 3.62
N LYS A 198 -15.41 -12.03 2.83
CA LYS A 198 -16.82 -11.73 2.58
C LYS A 198 -17.60 -11.67 3.89
N PRO A 199 -18.45 -10.65 4.14
CA PRO A 199 -19.19 -10.51 5.38
C PRO A 199 -20.02 -11.74 5.77
N ALA A 200 -20.60 -12.43 4.78
CA ALA A 200 -21.36 -13.65 5.00
C ALA A 200 -20.50 -14.81 5.54
N ASP A 201 -19.27 -14.95 5.06
CA ASP A 201 -18.35 -15.99 5.52
C ASP A 201 -17.87 -15.72 6.95
N LEU A 202 -17.51 -14.46 7.25
CA LEU A 202 -17.13 -14.05 8.60
C LEU A 202 -18.30 -14.23 9.59
N LYS A 203 -19.50 -13.81 9.22
CA LYS A 203 -20.71 -13.99 10.04
C LYS A 203 -20.97 -15.47 10.34
N ARG A 204 -20.90 -16.34 9.33
CA ARG A 204 -21.08 -17.79 9.51
C ARG A 204 -20.00 -18.38 10.41
N PHE A 205 -18.74 -17.94 10.23
CA PHE A 205 -17.63 -18.36 11.06
C PHE A 205 -17.87 -18.01 12.53
N LEU A 206 -18.24 -16.77 12.85
CA LEU A 206 -18.44 -16.31 14.23
C LEU A 206 -19.70 -16.91 14.88
N ALA A 207 -20.76 -17.17 14.10
CA ALA A 207 -22.03 -17.70 14.58
C ALA A 207 -21.99 -19.17 15.04
N SER A 208 -20.91 -19.92 14.78
CA SER A 208 -20.87 -21.36 15.11
C SER A 208 -20.84 -21.68 16.62
N GLY A 209 -20.72 -20.68 17.49
CA GLY A 209 -20.73 -20.82 18.96
C GLY A 209 -19.50 -21.52 19.54
N GLN A 210 -18.59 -22.02 18.69
CA GLN A 210 -17.33 -22.60 19.14
C GLN A 210 -16.40 -21.52 19.70
N ARG A 211 -15.42 -21.91 20.52
CA ARG A 211 -14.35 -21.01 20.97
C ARG A 211 -13.40 -20.71 19.80
N LEU A 212 -12.86 -19.49 19.74
CA LEU A 212 -11.79 -19.16 18.80
C LEU A 212 -10.49 -19.85 19.24
N SER A 213 -9.86 -20.54 18.31
CA SER A 213 -8.59 -21.22 18.48
C SER A 213 -7.78 -21.09 17.20
N LYS A 214 -6.44 -21.25 17.31
CA LYS A 214 -5.53 -21.24 16.18
C LYS A 214 -5.98 -22.18 15.05
N ALA A 215 -6.24 -23.44 15.40
CA ALA A 215 -6.70 -24.47 14.45
C ALA A 215 -8.00 -24.08 13.71
N ARG A 216 -8.92 -23.42 14.41
CA ARG A 216 -10.18 -22.98 13.80
C ARG A 216 -9.98 -21.78 12.85
N ILE A 217 -9.07 -20.87 13.19
CA ILE A 217 -8.68 -19.76 12.31
C ILE A 217 -8.03 -20.31 11.03
N GLU A 218 -7.09 -21.25 11.16
CA GLU A 218 -6.45 -21.92 10.02
C GLU A 218 -7.47 -22.65 9.14
N GLN A 219 -8.40 -23.40 9.77
CA GLN A 219 -9.45 -24.10 9.05
C GLN A 219 -10.36 -23.12 8.28
N PHE A 220 -10.77 -22.02 8.91
CA PHE A 220 -11.59 -21.02 8.25
C PHE A 220 -10.86 -20.35 7.08
N ALA A 221 -9.61 -19.94 7.28
CA ALA A 221 -8.77 -19.36 6.24
C ALA A 221 -8.62 -20.31 5.04
N THR A 222 -8.41 -21.60 5.31
CA THR A 222 -8.36 -22.66 4.29
C THR A 222 -9.68 -22.75 3.50
N VAL A 223 -10.83 -22.75 4.20
CA VAL A 223 -12.15 -22.84 3.57
C VAL A 223 -12.44 -21.67 2.63
N ILE A 224 -12.01 -20.46 2.99
CA ILE A 224 -12.23 -19.25 2.17
C ILE A 224 -11.06 -18.94 1.23
N GLY A 225 -10.01 -19.76 1.25
CA GLY A 225 -8.84 -19.68 0.36
C GLY A 225 -7.96 -18.45 0.55
N ILE A 226 -7.65 -18.06 1.80
CA ILE A 226 -6.72 -16.95 2.09
C ILE A 226 -5.69 -17.32 3.17
N ALA A 227 -4.65 -16.50 3.33
CA ALA A 227 -3.68 -16.67 4.41
C ALA A 227 -4.33 -16.50 5.80
N PRO A 228 -3.97 -17.35 6.79
CA PRO A 228 -4.54 -17.28 8.13
C PRO A 228 -4.16 -15.99 8.87
N GLY A 229 -3.01 -15.38 8.57
CA GLY A 229 -2.60 -14.10 9.12
C GLY A 229 -3.63 -13.00 8.88
N ILE A 230 -4.23 -12.96 7.68
CA ILE A 230 -5.28 -11.99 7.31
C ILE A 230 -6.52 -12.17 8.19
N VAL A 231 -6.93 -13.40 8.48
CA VAL A 231 -8.05 -13.68 9.39
C VAL A 231 -7.72 -13.20 10.80
N VAL A 232 -6.50 -13.46 11.29
CA VAL A 232 -6.04 -12.96 12.59
C VAL A 232 -6.10 -11.42 12.63
N GLY A 233 -5.56 -10.75 11.63
CA GLY A 233 -5.60 -9.29 11.51
C GLY A 233 -7.03 -8.75 11.56
N ARG A 234 -7.96 -9.36 10.81
CA ARG A 234 -9.37 -8.97 10.83
C ARG A 234 -10.01 -9.14 12.21
N LEU A 235 -9.83 -10.30 12.85
CA LEU A 235 -10.42 -10.57 14.16
C LEU A 235 -9.85 -9.66 15.26
N GLN A 236 -8.57 -9.32 15.15
CA GLN A 236 -7.90 -8.37 16.04
C GLN A 236 -8.41 -6.95 15.87
N HIS A 237 -8.52 -6.49 14.62
CA HIS A 237 -9.08 -5.19 14.28
C HIS A 237 -10.52 -5.05 14.80
N ASP A 238 -11.35 -6.08 14.63
CA ASP A 238 -12.76 -6.06 15.06
C ASP A 238 -12.94 -6.26 16.58
N GLY A 239 -11.85 -6.40 17.35
CA GLY A 239 -11.89 -6.61 18.80
C GLY A 239 -12.39 -7.99 19.24
N VAL A 240 -12.53 -8.92 18.30
CA VAL A 240 -13.00 -10.30 18.55
C VAL A 240 -11.86 -11.19 19.09
N LEU A 241 -10.62 -10.89 18.71
CA LEU A 241 -9.41 -11.56 19.17
C LEU A 241 -8.46 -10.53 19.79
N PRO A 242 -7.84 -10.75 20.96
CA PRO A 242 -6.86 -9.80 21.49
C PRO A 242 -5.62 -9.70 20.59
N ASN A 243 -5.04 -8.49 20.49
CA ASN A 243 -3.82 -8.21 19.69
C ASN A 243 -2.59 -9.06 20.07
N SER A 244 -2.59 -9.70 21.24
CA SER A 244 -1.52 -10.59 21.70
C SER A 244 -1.66 -12.05 21.23
N HIS A 245 -2.77 -12.42 20.61
CA HIS A 245 -3.10 -13.82 20.31
C HIS A 245 -2.91 -14.17 18.84
N CYS A 246 -2.44 -15.40 18.58
CA CYS A 246 -2.31 -16.02 17.25
C CYS A 246 -1.41 -15.23 16.27
N ASN A 247 -0.53 -14.37 16.75
CA ASN A 247 0.39 -13.60 15.91
C ASN A 247 1.40 -14.48 15.15
N ASP A 248 1.60 -15.72 15.61
CA ASP A 248 2.40 -16.76 14.96
C ASP A 248 1.76 -17.28 13.66
N LEU A 249 0.48 -16.97 13.40
CA LEU A 249 -0.17 -17.22 12.09
C LEU A 249 0.10 -16.12 11.05
N LYS A 250 0.66 -14.97 11.46
CA LYS A 250 0.99 -13.89 10.55
C LYS A 250 2.37 -14.14 9.94
N GLN A 251 2.44 -14.20 8.62
CA GLN A 251 3.73 -14.29 7.95
C GLN A 251 4.45 -12.96 8.02
N ARG A 252 5.75 -12.97 8.32
CA ARG A 252 6.59 -11.76 8.27
C ARG A 252 7.34 -11.70 6.94
N PHE A 253 7.42 -10.50 6.39
CA PHE A 253 8.14 -10.21 5.15
C PHE A 253 9.37 -9.35 5.40
N GLU A 254 10.40 -9.56 4.60
CA GLU A 254 11.64 -8.79 4.63
C GLU A 254 12.03 -8.38 3.22
N TRP A 255 12.72 -7.25 3.12
CA TRP A 255 13.32 -6.84 1.85
C TRP A 255 14.56 -7.71 1.60
N VAL A 256 14.67 -8.23 0.38
CA VAL A 256 15.90 -8.87 -0.09
C VAL A 256 16.78 -7.82 -0.77
N ASP A 257 18.08 -7.87 -0.47
CA ASP A 257 19.11 -6.98 -1.05
C ASP A 257 19.40 -7.31 -2.52
#